data_AF-A0A2N4UW53-F1
#
_entry.id   AF-A0A2N4UW53-F1
#
_cell.length_a   1.000
_cell.length_b   1.000
_cell.length_c   1.000
_cell.angle_alpha   90.00
_cell.angle_beta   90.00
_cell.angle_gamma   90.00
#
_symmetry.space_group_name_H-M   'P 1'
#
loop_
_entity.id
_entity.type
_entity.pdbx_description
1 polymer ?
#
loop_
_entity_poly.entity_id
_entity_poly.type
_entity_poly.pdbx_seq_one_letter_code
_entity_poly.pdbx_strand_id
1 'polypeptide(L)'
;MMDDEKLTVSKTIHWAIKCGWKVVAAVRGMAFTQDKDINFYIDVIAESPDQKEKYDIGFWPGINKDYRITENDLAEIKWLHPAIKIERNVTTPSDRSNLINVTNRQ
;
A
#
# COMPACT_ATOMS: atom_id res chain seq x y z
N MET A 1 0.09 -20.95 9.65
CA MET A 1 -0.47 -21.15 8.30
C MET A 1 -0.73 -19.75 7.77
N MET A 2 -0.15 -19.36 6.63
CA MET A 2 -0.31 -18.01 6.09
C MET A 2 -1.62 -17.97 5.27
N ASP A 3 -2.43 -16.93 5.43
CA ASP A 3 -3.67 -16.77 4.66
C ASP A 3 -3.39 -16.77 3.16
N ASP A 4 -4.22 -17.45 2.36
CA ASP A 4 -3.99 -17.62 0.91
C ASP A 4 -3.91 -16.28 0.16
N GLU A 5 -4.66 -15.29 0.62
CA GLU A 5 -4.61 -13.91 0.11
C GLU A 5 -3.26 -13.24 0.43
N LYS A 6 -2.78 -13.35 1.68
CA LYS A 6 -1.47 -12.82 2.10
C LYS A 6 -0.36 -13.46 1.27
N LEU A 7 -0.45 -14.77 1.03
CA LEU A 7 0.51 -15.50 0.21
C LEU A 7 0.52 -15.01 -1.25
N THR A 8 -0.65 -14.72 -1.82
CA THR A 8 -0.78 -14.22 -3.19
C THR A 8 -0.13 -12.84 -3.34
N VAL A 9 -0.45 -11.90 -2.46
CA VAL A 9 0.16 -10.56 -2.45
C VAL A 9 1.67 -10.65 -2.23
N SER A 10 2.11 -11.49 -1.29
CA SER A 10 3.53 -11.72 -0.98
C SER A 10 4.31 -12.25 -2.20
N LYS A 11 3.73 -13.18 -2.97
CA LYS A 11 4.35 -13.69 -4.22
C LYS A 11 4.50 -12.58 -5.26
N THR A 12 3.49 -11.72 -5.42
CA THR A 12 3.54 -10.60 -6.37
C THR A 12 4.56 -9.55 -5.98
N ILE A 13 4.66 -9.23 -4.68
CA ILE A 13 5.73 -8.36 -4.13
C ILE A 13 7.10 -8.93 -4.49
N HIS A 14 7.30 -10.22 -4.25
CA HIS A 14 8.57 -10.89 -4.53
C HIS A 14 8.92 -10.88 -6.02
N TRP A 15 7.93 -11.09 -6.89
CA TRP A 15 8.11 -11.01 -8.34
C TRP A 15 8.52 -9.59 -8.77
N ALA A 16 7.82 -8.55 -8.31
CA ALA A 16 8.13 -7.17 -8.65
C ALA A 16 9.55 -6.77 -8.22
N ILE A 17 9.95 -7.14 -6.99
CA ILE A 17 11.32 -6.92 -6.50
C ILE A 17 12.35 -7.64 -7.38
N LYS A 18 12.09 -8.89 -7.79
CA LYS A 18 12.97 -9.63 -8.70
C LYS A 18 13.10 -8.98 -10.07
N CYS A 19 12.05 -8.32 -10.56
CA CYS A 19 12.09 -7.54 -11.80
C CYS A 19 12.81 -6.19 -11.65
N GLY A 20 13.31 -5.85 -10.46
CA GLY A 20 13.98 -4.58 -10.18
C GLY A 20 13.00 -3.42 -9.94
N TRP A 21 11.71 -3.71 -9.76
CA TRP A 21 10.70 -2.69 -9.53
C TRP A 21 10.75 -2.22 -8.08
N LYS A 22 10.44 -0.95 -7.87
CA LYS A 22 10.35 -0.37 -6.53
C LYS A 22 8.96 -0.64 -5.97
N VAL A 23 8.88 -1.49 -4.94
CA VAL A 23 7.62 -1.80 -4.27
C VAL A 23 7.43 -0.90 -3.05
N VAL A 24 6.23 -0.33 -2.92
CA VAL A 24 5.83 0.55 -1.82
C VAL A 24 4.57 -0.02 -1.17
N ALA A 25 4.61 -0.21 0.15
CA ALA A 25 3.44 -0.48 0.97
C ALA A 25 3.11 0.76 1.82
N ALA A 26 1.83 1.17 1.81
CA ALA A 26 1.38 2.36 2.50
C ALA A 26 0.06 2.13 3.24
N VAL A 27 -0.07 2.73 4.43
CA VAL A 27 -1.37 2.77 5.12
C VAL A 27 -2.27 3.79 4.44
N ARG A 28 -3.50 3.39 4.15
CA ARG A 28 -4.56 4.24 3.60
C ARG A 28 -5.74 4.27 4.55
N GLY A 29 -6.42 5.40 4.59
CA GLY A 29 -7.68 5.57 5.33
C GLY A 29 -8.85 5.61 4.36
N MET A 30 -9.90 4.85 4.61
CA MET A 30 -11.16 4.88 3.88
C MET A 30 -12.31 5.16 4.83
N ALA A 31 -13.11 6.18 4.52
CA ALA A 31 -14.38 6.42 5.19
C ALA A 31 -15.49 5.81 4.33
N PHE A 32 -16.28 4.90 4.90
CA PHE A 32 -17.49 4.40 4.24
C PHE A 32 -18.64 5.35 4.57
N THR A 33 -19.49 5.67 3.60
CA THR A 33 -20.60 6.62 3.78
C THR A 33 -21.59 6.23 4.89
N GLN A 34 -21.60 4.95 5.30
CA GLN A 34 -22.45 4.43 6.38
C GLN A 34 -21.76 4.39 7.74
N ASP A 35 -20.43 4.44 7.80
CA ASP A 35 -19.65 4.41 9.03
C ASP A 35 -19.05 5.81 9.28
N LYS A 36 -19.30 6.38 10.46
CA LYS A 36 -18.65 7.65 10.86
C LYS A 36 -17.14 7.50 11.12
N ASP A 37 -16.65 6.27 11.14
CA ASP A 37 -15.27 5.93 11.48
C ASP A 37 -14.41 5.72 10.23
N ILE A 38 -13.14 6.11 10.32
CA ILE A 38 -12.12 5.80 9.31
C ILE A 38 -11.67 4.37 9.52
N ASN A 39 -11.66 3.60 8.44
CA ASN A 39 -11.04 2.28 8.39
C ASN A 39 -9.67 2.38 7.72
N PHE A 40 -8.69 1.63 8.22
CA PHE A 40 -7.32 1.63 7.75
C PHE A 40 -6.96 0.31 7.09
N TYR A 41 -6.32 0.37 5.94
CA TYR A 41 -5.86 -0.79 5.18
C TYR A 41 -4.48 -0.50 4.58
N ILE A 42 -3.77 -1.55 4.12
CA ILE A 42 -2.47 -1.40 3.46
C ILE A 42 -2.62 -1.61 1.96
N ASP A 43 -2.17 -0.61 1.22
CA ASP A 43 -2.12 -0.57 -0.24
C ASP A 43 -0.70 -0.86 -0.70
N VAL A 44 -0.53 -1.79 -1.64
CA VAL A 44 0.78 -2.18 -2.16
C VAL A 44 0.84 -1.88 -3.65
N ILE A 45 1.82 -1.07 -4.04
CA ILE A 45 2.05 -0.69 -5.43
C ILE A 45 3.49 -0.98 -5.82
N ALA A 46 3.73 -1.27 -7.09
CA ALA A 46 5.05 -1.35 -7.67
C ALA A 46 5.24 -0.27 -8.73
N GLU A 47 6.40 0.38 -8.72
CA GLU A 47 6.81 1.37 -9.71
C GLU A 47 7.90 0.73 -10.57
N SER A 48 7.75 0.83 -11.90
CA SER A 48 8.76 0.35 -12.84
C SER A 48 10.10 1.08 -12.62
N PRO A 49 11.24 0.49 -13.01
CA PRO A 49 12.55 1.11 -12.82
C PRO A 49 12.68 2.50 -13.46
N ASP A 50 11.98 2.74 -14.57
CA ASP A 50 11.93 4.01 -15.27
C ASP A 50 10.82 4.97 -14.77
N GLN A 51 10.08 4.57 -13.74
CA GLN A 51 9.00 5.32 -13.07
C GLN A 51 7.84 5.74 -13.98
N LYS A 52 7.72 5.14 -15.17
CA LYS A 52 6.63 5.44 -16.11
C LYS A 52 5.37 4.65 -15.82
N GLU A 53 5.52 3.48 -15.21
CA GLU A 53 4.41 2.58 -14.93
C GLU A 53 4.25 2.38 -13.42
N LYS A 54 3.00 2.39 -12.98
CA LYS A 54 2.60 1.98 -11.64
C LYS A 54 1.68 0.78 -11.78
N TYR A 55 2.07 -0.31 -11.14
CA TYR A 55 1.27 -1.52 -11.06
C TYR A 55 0.69 -1.64 -9.66
N ASP A 56 -0.63 -1.77 -9.61
CA ASP A 56 -1.35 -2.06 -8.39
C ASP A 56 -1.17 -3.54 -8.06
N ILE A 57 -0.44 -3.85 -6.98
CA ILE A 57 -0.30 -5.23 -6.49
C ILE A 57 -1.56 -5.64 -5.71
N GLY A 58 -2.31 -4.67 -5.19
CA GLY A 58 -3.51 -4.86 -4.41
C GLY A 58 -3.30 -4.60 -2.92
N PHE A 59 -4.25 -5.09 -2.12
CA PHE A 59 -4.32 -4.82 -0.70
C PHE A 59 -3.71 -5.95 0.12
N TRP A 60 -2.92 -5.61 1.13
CA TRP A 60 -2.58 -6.60 2.16
C TRP A 60 -3.86 -6.92 2.95
N PRO A 61 -4.19 -8.21 3.15
CA PRO A 61 -5.38 -8.60 3.90
C PRO A 61 -5.41 -7.98 5.31
N GLY A 62 -6.52 -7.33 5.62
CA GLY A 62 -6.74 -6.63 6.89
C GLY A 62 -7.28 -5.22 6.67
N ILE A 63 -8.48 -4.97 7.22
CA ILE A 63 -9.06 -3.64 7.34
C ILE A 63 -9.37 -3.44 8.84
N ASN A 64 -8.75 -2.42 9.44
CA ASN A 64 -8.82 -2.20 10.88
C ASN A 64 -9.33 -0.80 11.20
N LYS A 65 -10.11 -0.65 12.28
CA LYS A 65 -10.47 0.67 12.82
C LYS A 65 -9.34 1.32 13.63
N ASP A 66 -8.40 0.52 14.14
CA ASP A 66 -7.23 1.00 14.88
C ASP A 66 -6.00 1.05 13.96
N TYR A 67 -5.51 2.26 13.71
CA TYR A 67 -4.30 2.51 12.93
C TYR A 67 -3.07 1.73 13.44
N ARG A 68 -2.98 1.49 14.76
CA ARG A 68 -1.84 0.77 15.36
C ARG A 68 -1.79 -0.70 14.93
N ILE A 69 -2.94 -1.32 14.68
CA ILE A 69 -3.00 -2.69 14.18
C ILE A 69 -2.44 -2.72 12.75
N THR A 70 -2.86 -1.78 11.91
CA THR A 70 -2.38 -1.67 10.53
C THR A 70 -0.89 -1.32 10.46
N GLU A 71 -0.33 -0.55 11.40
CA GLU A 71 1.13 -0.35 11.49
C GLU A 71 1.89 -1.63 11.84
N ASN A 72 1.33 -2.50 12.68
CA ASN A 72 1.94 -3.81 12.99
C ASN A 72 1.93 -4.72 11.75
N ASP A 73 0.82 -4.75 11.02
CA ASP A 73 0.72 -5.49 9.75
C ASP A 73 1.76 -4.97 8.75
N LEU A 74 1.99 -3.66 8.73
CA LEU A 74 2.97 -3.04 7.85
C LEU A 74 4.43 -3.36 8.27
N ALA A 75 4.68 -3.53 9.58
CA ALA A 75 5.95 -4.07 10.08
C ALA A 75 6.14 -5.55 9.70
N GLU A 76 5.07 -6.37 9.71
CA GLU A 76 5.08 -7.75 9.23
C GLU A 76 5.52 -7.81 7.75
N ILE A 77 4.91 -6.99 6.89
CA ILE A 77 5.27 -6.91 5.46
C ILE A 77 6.74 -6.54 5.28
N LYS A 78 7.25 -5.57 6.05
CA LYS A 78 8.65 -5.15 5.96
C LYS A 78 9.61 -6.26 6.40
N TRP A 79 9.24 -7.03 7.40
CA TRP A 79 10.01 -8.19 7.86
C TRP A 79 10.04 -9.30 6.80
N LEU A 80 8.89 -9.60 6.18
CA LEU A 80 8.78 -10.59 5.10
C LEU A 80 9.49 -10.16 3.81
N HIS A 81 9.49 -8.86 3.51
CA HIS A 81 10.02 -8.28 2.28
C HIS A 81 10.99 -7.14 2.58
N PRO A 82 12.25 -7.40 2.99
CA PRO A 82 13.17 -6.36 3.44
C PRO A 82 13.45 -5.24 2.43
N ALA A 83 13.30 -5.51 1.13
CA ALA A 83 13.49 -4.52 0.07
C ALA A 83 12.27 -3.60 -0.16
N ILE A 84 11.11 -3.89 0.44
CA ILE A 84 9.92 -3.06 0.29
C ILE A 84 10.12 -1.70 0.96
N LYS A 85 9.65 -0.63 0.31
CA LYS A 85 9.58 0.70 0.93
C LYS A 85 8.28 0.82 1.70
N ILE A 86 8.37 1.40 2.89
CA ILE A 86 7.21 1.71 3.73
C ILE A 86 6.90 3.20 3.65
N GLU A 87 5.64 3.55 3.42
CA GLU A 87 5.15 4.93 3.50
C GLU A 87 4.04 5.04 4.56
N ARG A 88 4.31 5.85 5.61
CA ARG A 88 3.42 5.99 6.78
C ARG A 88 2.50 7.22 6.70
N ASN A 89 2.49 7.91 5.57
CA ASN A 89 1.58 9.03 5.37
C ASN A 89 0.19 8.47 5.07
N VAL A 90 -0.71 8.51 6.06
CA VAL A 90 -2.13 8.15 5.84
C VAL A 90 -2.64 9.04 4.72
N THR A 91 -2.86 8.41 3.57
CA THR A 91 -3.36 9.09 2.39
C THR A 91 -4.84 8.77 2.31
N THR A 92 -5.67 9.78 2.48
CA THR A 92 -7.11 9.67 2.27
C THR A 92 -7.41 9.73 0.76
N PRO A 93 -8.54 9.22 0.28
CA PRO A 93 -8.95 9.36 -1.12
C PRO A 93 -8.88 10.81 -1.62
N SER A 94 -9.15 11.77 -0.73
CA SER A 94 -9.04 13.22 -0.94
C SER A 94 -7.63 13.68 -1.33
N ASP A 95 -6.59 13.01 -0.81
CA ASP A 95 -5.19 13.38 -1.05
C ASP A 95 -4.71 12.95 -2.44
N ARG A 96 -5.33 11.92 -3.04
CA ARG A 96 -5.02 11.51 -4.43
C ARG A 96 -5.51 12.53 -5.46
N SER A 97 -6.61 13.23 -5.19
CA SER A 97 -7.11 14.31 -6.06
C SER A 97 -6.14 15.50 -6.14
N ASN A 98 -5.34 15.72 -5.10
CA ASN A 98 -4.34 16.78 -5.07
C ASN A 98 -3.03 16.40 -5.77
N LEU A 99 -2.64 15.12 -5.78
CA LEU A 99 -1.39 14.68 -6.44
C LEU A 99 -1.45 14.74 -7.98
N ILE A 100 -2.64 14.72 -8.58
CA ILE A 100 -2.81 14.83 -10.04
C ILE A 100 -2.69 16.29 -10.52
N ASN A 101 -2.87 17.28 -9.62
CA ASN A 101 -2.90 18.71 -9.98
C ASN A 101 -1.59 19.48 -9.73
N VAL A 102 -0.53 18.86 -9.21
CA VAL A 102 0.75 19.56 -8.95
C VAL A 102 1.74 19.47 -10.12
N THR A 103 1.47 18.63 -11.13
CA THR A 103 2.41 18.43 -12.25
C THR A 103 2.25 19.44 -13.41
N ASN A 104 1.30 20.38 -13.35
CA ASN A 104 1.03 21.36 -14.42
C ASN A 104 1.00 22.82 -13.93
N ARG A 105 1.99 23.25 -13.13
CA ARG A 105 2.28 24.67 -12.93
C ARG A 105 3.78 24.94 -12.99
N GLN A 106 4.30 25.07 -14.21
CA GLN A 106 5.44 25.92 -14.54
C GLN A 106 5.04 26.82 -15.70
#